data_AF-A0A534A2S0-F1
#
_entry.id   AF-A0A534A2S0-F1
#
_cell.length_a   1.000
_cell.length_b   1.000
_cell.length_c   1.000
_cell.angle_alpha   90.00
_cell.angle_beta   90.00
_cell.angle_gamma   90.00
#
_symmetry.space_group_name_H-M   'P 1'
#
loop_
_entity.id
_entity.type
_entity.pdbx_description
1 polymer ?
#
loop_
_entity_poly.entity_id
_entity_poly.type
_entity_poly.pdbx_seq_one_letter_code
_entity_poly.pdbx_strand_id
1 'polypeptide(L)'
;MLHLHHTWSLLVGTLLLTAVSAYALWASLARGTLEIRGWALRAPGAALGLTQIALSVMDLSLSSAVLWWLLPPLTHVGFVTFLGVYAAAVIAGIASHVPGGMGVFEAVMLFALPDVPADALLGSLLAYRGVYYLVPLLFGTLLFASKELSAQRSALARAQELAGLYIAPVVPQIAGALTFLAGALLLFSGAMPAIDERLAFLHQFLPLAVLEVSHLGGSLVGLGLLVLSRALFRRVQAAYHISVWLLLAGMFASLLKGLDFEEAILLAPVLGVLMLGRRAFYRPTAILAERFTPVWVVSIAGVIVMAVWIGIVSHRHVGYSDELWWTFALYGDAPRMLRASLAVIVLGSSYVLLNMLRPARPQPAVAGPEELARARALIAGADATLANAALTGDKRLLFSDAGDAFVMYQIAGHS
;
A
#
# COMPACT_ATOMS: atom_id res chain seq x y z
N MET A 1 -23.58 7.19 -22.44
CA MET A 1 -24.36 5.95 -22.20
C MET A 1 -23.71 4.79 -22.94
N LEU A 2 -23.37 3.70 -22.27
CA LEU A 2 -22.76 2.51 -22.89
C LEU A 2 -23.62 2.08 -24.10
N HIS A 3 -23.08 2.09 -25.32
CA HIS A 3 -23.72 1.55 -26.53
C HIS A 3 -23.81 0.01 -26.49
N LEU A 4 -24.15 -0.57 -25.33
CA LEU A 4 -24.54 -1.96 -25.22
C LEU A 4 -25.95 -2.07 -25.80
N HIS A 5 -26.09 -2.91 -26.81
CA HIS A 5 -27.39 -3.25 -27.38
C HIS A 5 -28.37 -3.60 -26.24
N HIS A 6 -29.60 -3.09 -26.27
CA HIS A 6 -30.58 -3.22 -25.18
C HIS A 6 -30.74 -4.67 -24.67
N THR A 7 -30.55 -5.63 -25.58
CA THR A 7 -30.53 -7.06 -25.32
C THR A 7 -29.41 -7.49 -24.37
N TRP A 8 -28.19 -6.94 -24.51
CA TRP A 8 -27.06 -7.24 -23.63
C TRP A 8 -27.27 -6.71 -22.22
N SER A 9 -27.82 -5.50 -22.06
CA SER A 9 -28.13 -4.95 -20.74
C SER A 9 -29.19 -5.78 -20.01
N LEU A 10 -30.21 -6.25 -20.73
CA LEU A 10 -31.24 -7.12 -20.17
C LEU A 10 -30.68 -8.48 -19.78
N LEU A 11 -29.83 -9.08 -20.63
CA LEU A 11 -29.21 -10.38 -20.37
C LEU A 11 -28.29 -10.32 -19.14
N VAL A 12 -27.45 -9.30 -19.04
CA VAL A 12 -26.58 -9.11 -17.87
C VAL A 12 -27.40 -8.85 -16.61
N GLY A 13 -28.42 -7.98 -16.68
CA GLY A 13 -29.30 -7.67 -15.55
C GLY A 13 -30.05 -8.91 -15.04
N THR A 14 -30.63 -9.69 -15.95
CA THR A 14 -31.32 -10.95 -15.62
C THR A 14 -30.36 -11.99 -15.04
N LEU A 15 -29.16 -12.14 -15.59
CA LEU A 15 -28.14 -13.03 -15.04
C LEU A 15 -27.77 -12.66 -13.61
N LEU A 16 -27.52 -11.37 -13.34
CA LEU A 16 -27.16 -10.87 -12.01
C LEU A 16 -28.30 -11.08 -11.00
N LEU A 17 -29.54 -10.76 -11.37
CA LEU A 17 -30.71 -10.99 -10.52
C LEU A 17 -30.93 -12.48 -10.24
N THR A 18 -30.69 -13.34 -11.24
CA THR A 18 -30.78 -14.79 -11.08
C THR A 18 -29.72 -15.29 -10.11
N ALA A 19 -28.49 -14.78 -10.19
CA ALA A 19 -27.41 -15.14 -9.26
C ALA A 19 -27.73 -14.74 -7.82
N VAL A 20 -28.21 -13.51 -7.59
CA VAL A 20 -28.62 -13.04 -6.25
C VAL A 20 -29.81 -13.83 -5.72
N SER A 21 -30.80 -14.13 -6.57
CA SER A 21 -31.97 -14.92 -6.20
C SER A 21 -31.58 -16.37 -5.87
N ALA A 22 -30.71 -16.98 -6.67
CA ALA A 22 -30.18 -18.32 -6.42
C ALA A 22 -29.39 -18.38 -5.11
N TYR A 23 -28.61 -17.34 -4.79
CA TYR A 23 -27.93 -17.24 -3.49
C TYR A 23 -28.92 -17.14 -2.33
N ALA A 24 -29.94 -16.28 -2.44
CA ALA A 24 -30.98 -16.15 -1.42
C ALA A 24 -31.77 -17.46 -1.22
N LEU A 25 -32.11 -18.14 -2.31
CA LEU A 25 -32.78 -19.45 -2.28
C LEU A 25 -31.88 -20.53 -1.66
N TRP A 26 -30.61 -20.58 -2.03
CA TRP A 26 -29.65 -21.52 -1.44
C TRP A 26 -29.47 -21.25 0.05
N ALA A 27 -29.28 -19.99 0.45
CA ALA A 27 -29.15 -19.61 1.85
C ALA A 27 -30.40 -19.95 2.68
N SER A 28 -31.61 -19.89 2.09
CA SER A 28 -32.86 -20.14 2.79
C SER A 28 -33.30 -21.61 2.80
N LEU A 29 -33.02 -22.37 1.74
CA LEU A 29 -33.54 -23.73 1.55
C LEU A 29 -32.52 -24.83 1.83
N ALA A 30 -31.22 -24.56 1.64
CA ALA A 30 -30.21 -25.60 1.79
C ALA A 30 -29.89 -25.86 3.27
N ARG A 31 -29.98 -27.13 3.68
CA ARG A 31 -29.65 -27.61 5.04
C ARG A 31 -28.35 -28.41 5.11
N GLY A 32 -27.66 -28.60 3.98
CA GLY A 32 -26.45 -29.41 3.85
C GLY A 32 -25.20 -28.61 3.44
N THR A 33 -24.07 -29.30 3.38
CA THR A 33 -22.81 -28.79 2.84
C THR A 33 -22.75 -29.04 1.34
N LEU A 34 -22.53 -27.99 0.56
CA LEU A 34 -22.31 -28.05 -0.88
C LEU A 34 -20.81 -28.27 -1.10
N GLU A 35 -20.43 -29.47 -1.55
CA GLU A 35 -19.03 -29.78 -1.88
C GLU A 35 -18.75 -29.45 -3.35
N ILE A 36 -17.93 -28.42 -3.59
CA ILE A 36 -17.49 -28.04 -4.94
C ILE A 36 -15.96 -28.03 -4.97
N ARG A 37 -15.37 -28.90 -5.79
CA ARG A 37 -13.91 -28.92 -6.07
C ARG A 37 -13.03 -28.89 -4.80
N GLY A 38 -13.43 -29.65 -3.77
CA GLY A 38 -12.71 -29.73 -2.48
C GLY A 38 -13.09 -28.66 -1.45
N TRP A 39 -14.01 -27.75 -1.79
CA TRP A 39 -14.56 -26.77 -0.86
C TRP A 39 -15.90 -27.25 -0.30
N ALA A 40 -16.02 -27.35 1.02
CA ALA A 40 -17.29 -27.64 1.68
C ALA A 40 -17.98 -26.33 2.09
N LEU A 41 -18.90 -25.84 1.25
CA LEU A 41 -19.65 -24.62 1.49
C LEU A 41 -20.91 -24.92 2.30
N ARG A 42 -21.00 -24.38 3.51
CA ARG A 42 -22.20 -24.51 4.34
C ARG A 42 -23.14 -23.34 4.09
N ALA A 43 -24.43 -23.62 3.89
CA ALA A 43 -25.42 -22.57 3.73
C ALA A 43 -25.52 -21.73 5.01
N PRO A 44 -25.47 -20.39 4.92
CA PRO A 44 -25.46 -19.51 6.09
C PRO A 44 -26.82 -19.41 6.81
N GLY A 45 -27.90 -19.87 6.18
CA GLY A 45 -29.27 -19.72 6.68
C GLY A 45 -29.94 -18.43 6.19
N ALA A 46 -31.28 -18.42 6.15
CA ALA A 46 -32.07 -17.33 5.57
C ALA A 46 -31.78 -15.95 6.18
N ALA A 47 -31.67 -15.88 7.51
CA ALA A 47 -31.44 -14.63 8.23
C ALA A 47 -30.08 -14.00 7.88
N LEU A 48 -29.00 -14.79 7.88
CA LEU A 48 -27.66 -14.32 7.53
C LEU A 48 -27.56 -14.00 6.03
N GLY A 49 -28.13 -14.84 5.16
CA GLY A 49 -28.13 -14.62 3.71
C GLY A 49 -28.83 -13.34 3.30
N LEU A 50 -30.04 -13.09 3.83
CA LEU A 50 -30.79 -11.86 3.55
C LEU A 50 -30.11 -10.62 4.14
N THR A 51 -29.57 -10.73 5.35
CA THR A 51 -28.82 -9.62 5.98
C THR A 51 -27.57 -9.28 5.16
N GLN A 52 -26.85 -10.28 4.63
CA GLN A 52 -25.69 -10.06 3.78
C GLN A 52 -26.05 -9.39 2.44
N ILE A 53 -27.19 -9.75 1.84
CA ILE A 53 -27.68 -9.07 0.63
C ILE A 53 -28.01 -7.61 0.96
N ALA A 54 -28.76 -7.36 2.04
CA ALA A 54 -29.15 -6.02 2.44
C ALA A 54 -27.92 -5.13 2.75
N LEU A 55 -26.96 -5.65 3.52
CA LEU A 55 -25.72 -4.95 3.82
C LEU A 55 -24.88 -4.69 2.57
N SER A 56 -24.78 -5.66 1.65
CA SER A 56 -24.06 -5.48 0.38
C SER A 56 -24.69 -4.40 -0.50
N VAL A 57 -26.03 -4.37 -0.60
CA VAL A 57 -26.74 -3.34 -1.37
C VAL A 57 -26.53 -1.97 -0.73
N MET A 58 -26.62 -1.89 0.59
CA MET A 58 -26.40 -0.64 1.32
C MET A 58 -24.96 -0.14 1.16
N ASP A 59 -23.97 -1.01 1.32
CA ASP A 59 -22.55 -0.68 1.16
C ASP A 59 -22.25 -0.16 -0.25
N LEU A 60 -22.73 -0.88 -1.28
CA LEU A 60 -22.52 -0.47 -2.68
C LEU A 60 -23.23 0.85 -2.99
N SER A 61 -24.45 1.05 -2.46
CA SER A 61 -25.22 2.28 -2.65
C SER A 61 -24.55 3.49 -1.99
N LEU A 62 -24.11 3.35 -0.73
CA LEU A 62 -23.41 4.40 0.00
C LEU A 62 -22.06 4.73 -0.66
N SER A 63 -21.30 3.72 -1.05
CA SER A 63 -20.01 3.89 -1.73
C SER A 63 -20.18 4.60 -3.08
N SER A 64 -21.20 4.23 -3.86
CA SER A 64 -21.55 4.90 -5.10
C SER A 64 -22.06 6.32 -4.89
N ALA A 65 -22.80 6.58 -3.81
CA ALA A 65 -23.35 7.91 -3.51
C ALA A 65 -22.26 8.94 -3.25
N VAL A 66 -21.17 8.55 -2.59
CA VAL A 66 -20.01 9.43 -2.37
C VAL A 66 -19.44 9.92 -3.70
N LEU A 67 -19.21 9.02 -4.67
CA LEU A 67 -18.70 9.43 -5.98
C LEU A 67 -19.74 10.20 -6.79
N TRP A 68 -21.01 9.81 -6.73
CA TRP A 68 -22.10 10.51 -7.43
C TRP A 68 -22.21 11.97 -6.97
N TRP A 69 -22.05 12.23 -5.67
CA TRP A 69 -22.06 13.59 -5.12
C TRP A 69 -20.83 14.42 -5.50
N LEU A 70 -19.71 13.75 -5.79
CA LEU A 70 -18.47 14.40 -6.23
C LEU A 70 -18.44 14.67 -7.74
N LEU A 71 -19.40 14.16 -8.51
CA LEU A 71 -19.47 14.42 -9.95
C LEU A 71 -19.69 15.92 -10.23
N PRO A 72 -19.20 16.43 -11.38
CA PRO A 72 -19.43 17.81 -11.77
C PRO A 72 -20.94 18.13 -11.84
N PRO A 73 -21.39 19.33 -11.43
CA PRO A 73 -22.82 19.68 -11.39
C PRO A 73 -23.56 19.56 -12.74
N LEU A 74 -22.82 19.59 -13.85
CA LEU A 74 -23.32 19.45 -15.22
C LEU A 74 -23.64 17.99 -15.62
N THR A 75 -23.37 17.03 -14.73
CA THR A 75 -23.58 15.61 -15.00
C THR A 75 -25.03 15.24 -14.75
N HIS A 76 -25.87 15.25 -15.79
CA HIS A 76 -27.31 14.91 -15.69
C HIS A 76 -27.58 13.39 -15.59
N VAL A 77 -26.83 12.66 -14.76
CA VAL A 77 -26.99 11.21 -14.58
C VAL A 77 -27.71 10.94 -13.26
N GLY A 78 -28.90 10.33 -13.34
CA GLY A 78 -29.66 9.91 -12.16
C GLY A 78 -28.90 8.87 -11.32
N PHE A 79 -29.06 8.93 -10.00
CA PHE A 79 -28.31 8.09 -9.05
C PHE A 79 -28.41 6.59 -9.35
N VAL A 80 -29.59 6.06 -9.66
CA VAL A 80 -29.79 4.62 -9.96
C VAL A 80 -29.00 4.19 -11.19
N THR A 81 -28.97 5.03 -12.23
CA THR A 81 -28.18 4.77 -13.44
C THR A 81 -26.69 4.80 -13.12
N PHE A 82 -26.26 5.78 -12.33
CA PHE A 82 -24.87 5.89 -11.89
C PHE A 82 -24.45 4.68 -11.05
N LEU A 83 -25.30 4.21 -10.13
CA LEU A 83 -25.06 3.01 -9.32
C LEU A 83 -24.81 1.78 -10.18
N GLY A 84 -25.54 1.61 -11.28
CA GLY A 84 -25.30 0.53 -12.24
C GLY A 84 -23.93 0.62 -12.92
N VAL A 85 -23.54 1.82 -13.36
CA VAL A 85 -22.21 2.09 -13.93
C VAL A 85 -21.10 1.84 -12.91
N TYR A 86 -21.29 2.31 -11.68
CA TYR A 86 -20.37 2.12 -10.57
C TYR A 86 -20.19 0.63 -10.24
N ALA A 87 -21.28 -0.13 -10.14
CA ALA A 87 -21.23 -1.57 -9.91
C ALA A 87 -20.44 -2.30 -11.01
N ALA A 88 -20.67 -1.94 -12.29
CA ALA A 88 -19.94 -2.51 -13.41
C ALA A 88 -18.43 -2.20 -13.34
N ALA A 89 -18.06 -0.97 -12.99
CA ALA A 89 -16.67 -0.56 -12.80
C ALA A 89 -15.98 -1.32 -11.66
N VAL A 90 -16.67 -1.51 -10.52
CA VAL A 90 -16.16 -2.32 -9.40
C VAL A 90 -15.96 -3.78 -9.80
N ILE A 91 -16.94 -4.38 -10.49
CA ILE A 91 -16.84 -5.77 -10.97
C ILE A 91 -15.67 -5.94 -11.93
N ALA A 92 -15.48 -5.01 -12.87
CA ALA A 92 -14.34 -5.02 -13.78
C ALA A 92 -13.00 -4.89 -13.03
N GLY A 93 -12.95 -4.00 -12.03
CA GLY A 93 -11.80 -3.85 -11.14
C GLY A 93 -11.46 -5.14 -10.41
N ILE A 94 -12.46 -5.82 -9.83
CA ILE A 94 -12.28 -7.11 -9.13
C ILE A 94 -11.82 -8.19 -10.11
N ALA A 95 -12.47 -8.32 -11.26
CA ALA A 95 -12.13 -9.34 -12.27
C ALA A 95 -10.69 -9.20 -12.78
N SER A 96 -10.18 -7.96 -12.86
CA SER A 96 -8.82 -7.67 -13.31
C SER A 96 -7.72 -8.09 -12.32
N HIS A 97 -8.06 -8.35 -11.06
CA HIS A 97 -7.10 -8.57 -9.96
C HIS A 97 -6.08 -7.43 -9.76
N VAL A 98 -6.32 -6.25 -10.36
CA VAL A 98 -5.48 -5.08 -10.14
C VAL A 98 -5.73 -4.56 -8.72
N PRO A 99 -4.68 -4.38 -7.89
CA PRO A 99 -4.82 -3.85 -6.54
C PRO A 99 -5.57 -2.52 -6.52
N GLY A 100 -6.68 -2.46 -5.78
CA GLY A 100 -7.53 -1.27 -5.68
C GLY A 100 -8.19 -0.85 -6.99
N GLY A 101 -8.26 -1.75 -7.99
CA GLY A 101 -8.87 -1.49 -9.30
C GLY A 101 -8.27 -0.30 -10.05
N MET A 102 -7.04 0.10 -9.73
CA MET A 102 -6.39 1.29 -10.29
C MET A 102 -6.31 1.22 -11.82
N GLY A 103 -6.80 2.26 -12.50
CA GLY A 103 -6.84 2.36 -13.95
C GLY A 103 -8.05 1.67 -14.57
N VAL A 104 -8.43 0.49 -14.10
CA VAL A 104 -9.61 -0.25 -14.63
C VAL A 104 -10.91 0.45 -14.24
N PHE A 105 -11.04 0.85 -12.98
CA PHE A 105 -12.21 1.57 -12.51
C PHE A 105 -12.39 2.91 -13.25
N GLU A 106 -11.31 3.67 -13.38
CA GLU A 106 -11.27 4.97 -14.08
C GLU A 106 -11.61 4.82 -15.57
N ALA A 107 -11.04 3.81 -16.23
CA ALA A 107 -11.30 3.55 -17.65
C ALA A 107 -12.77 3.19 -17.90
N VAL A 108 -13.37 2.34 -17.06
CA VAL A 108 -14.80 2.01 -17.18
C VAL A 108 -15.67 3.24 -16.95
N MET A 109 -15.31 4.10 -15.99
CA MET A 109 -16.04 5.35 -15.73
C MET A 109 -15.97 6.32 -16.91
N LEU A 110 -14.77 6.56 -17.46
CA LEU A 110 -14.58 7.42 -18.65
C LEU A 110 -15.34 6.89 -19.87
N PHE A 111 -15.35 5.56 -20.04
CA PHE A 111 -16.07 4.93 -21.15
C PHE A 111 -17.59 4.98 -20.98
N ALA A 112 -18.09 4.84 -19.75
CA ALA A 112 -19.52 4.84 -19.45
C ALA A 112 -20.13 6.25 -19.42
N LEU A 113 -19.33 7.26 -19.09
CA LEU A 113 -19.71 8.68 -18.98
C LEU A 113 -18.96 9.56 -20.00
N PRO A 114 -19.11 9.31 -21.31
CA PRO A 114 -18.40 10.06 -22.36
C PRO A 114 -18.82 11.53 -22.44
N ASP A 115 -20.01 11.86 -21.93
CA ASP A 115 -20.58 13.21 -21.95
C ASP A 115 -19.98 14.12 -20.87
N VAL A 116 -19.22 13.56 -19.93
CA VAL A 116 -18.52 14.31 -18.88
C VAL A 116 -17.10 14.62 -19.33
N PRO A 117 -16.63 15.89 -19.23
CA PRO A 117 -15.25 16.23 -19.51
C PRO A 117 -14.29 15.32 -18.72
N ALA A 118 -13.34 14.70 -19.43
CA ALA A 118 -12.49 13.66 -18.88
C ALA A 118 -11.62 14.16 -17.71
N ASP A 119 -11.16 15.41 -17.78
CA ASP A 119 -10.43 16.10 -16.72
C ASP A 119 -11.26 16.27 -15.45
N ALA A 120 -12.51 16.72 -15.58
CA ALA A 120 -13.42 16.90 -14.46
C ALA A 120 -13.83 15.55 -13.83
N LEU A 121 -14.06 14.52 -14.64
CA LEU A 121 -14.35 13.17 -14.15
C LEU A 121 -13.15 12.58 -13.41
N LEU A 122 -11.94 12.71 -13.96
CA LEU A 122 -10.71 12.25 -13.30
C LEU A 122 -10.47 12.98 -11.97
N GLY A 123 -10.73 14.28 -11.90
CA GLY A 123 -10.69 15.03 -10.64
C GLY A 123 -11.65 14.48 -9.58
N SER A 124 -12.88 14.16 -10.00
CA SER A 124 -13.91 13.56 -9.12
C SER A 124 -13.51 12.17 -8.63
N LEU A 125 -12.90 11.36 -9.51
CA LEU A 125 -12.41 10.01 -9.18
C LEU A 125 -11.22 10.06 -8.21
N LEU A 126 -10.31 11.02 -8.38
CA LEU A 126 -9.20 11.27 -7.45
C LEU A 126 -9.72 11.71 -6.07
N ALA A 127 -10.66 12.65 -6.04
CA ALA A 127 -11.30 13.08 -4.80
C ALA A 127 -12.00 11.92 -4.10
N TYR A 128 -12.72 11.08 -4.85
CA TYR A 128 -13.35 9.87 -4.35
C TYR A 128 -12.35 8.90 -3.74
N ARG A 129 -11.20 8.65 -4.38
CA ARG A 129 -10.13 7.83 -3.79
C ARG A 129 -9.55 8.43 -2.51
N GLY A 130 -9.41 9.76 -2.44
CA GLY A 130 -9.03 10.45 -1.22
C GLY A 130 -10.02 10.19 -0.08
N VAL A 131 -11.32 10.36 -0.35
CA VAL A 131 -12.37 10.12 0.64
C VAL A 131 -12.48 8.64 1.02
N TYR A 132 -12.37 7.72 0.07
CA TYR A 132 -12.63 6.30 0.31
C TYR A 132 -11.41 5.52 0.82
N TYR A 133 -10.19 5.97 0.52
CA TYR A 133 -8.96 5.31 0.97
C TYR A 133 -8.21 6.10 2.02
N LEU A 134 -8.00 7.41 1.80
CA LEU A 134 -7.14 8.20 2.68
C LEU A 134 -7.87 8.54 3.99
N VAL A 135 -9.15 8.93 3.94
CA VAL A 135 -9.90 9.29 5.15
C VAL A 135 -10.05 8.11 6.13
N PRO A 136 -10.48 6.89 5.71
CA PRO A 136 -10.54 5.75 6.62
C PRO A 136 -9.18 5.35 7.17
N LEU A 137 -8.13 5.47 6.35
CA LEU A 137 -6.76 5.21 6.78
C LEU A 137 -6.29 6.21 7.84
N LEU A 138 -6.51 7.50 7.62
CA LEU A 138 -6.21 8.55 8.61
C LEU A 138 -7.01 8.34 9.90
N PHE A 139 -8.29 8.03 9.79
CA PHE A 139 -9.13 7.79 10.96
C PHE A 139 -8.69 6.55 11.74
N GLY A 140 -8.44 5.44 11.06
CA GLY A 140 -7.95 4.20 11.67
C GLY A 140 -6.59 4.39 12.34
N THR A 141 -5.70 5.17 11.74
CA THR A 141 -4.37 5.47 12.30
C THR A 141 -4.42 6.43 13.48
N LEU A 142 -5.27 7.45 13.44
CA LEU A 142 -5.51 8.35 14.57
C LEU A 142 -6.17 7.62 15.74
N LEU A 143 -7.15 6.75 15.49
CA LEU A 143 -7.75 5.90 16.51
C LEU A 143 -6.70 4.95 17.12
N PHE A 144 -5.88 4.35 16.28
CA PHE A 144 -4.78 3.50 16.72
C PHE A 144 -3.79 4.27 17.60
N ALA A 145 -3.35 5.45 17.15
CA ALA A 145 -2.40 6.29 17.85
C ALA A 145 -2.96 6.83 19.17
N SER A 146 -4.22 7.28 19.19
CA SER A 146 -4.88 7.79 20.41
C SER A 146 -5.06 6.69 21.45
N LYS A 147 -5.40 5.47 21.04
CA LYS A 147 -5.48 4.31 21.94
C LYS A 147 -4.11 3.95 22.53
N GLU A 148 -3.07 3.97 21.72
CA GLU A 148 -1.70 3.69 22.16
C GLU A 148 -1.18 4.79 23.11
N LEU A 149 -1.51 6.06 22.87
CA LEU A 149 -1.12 7.18 23.73
C LEU A 149 -1.87 7.19 25.07
N SER A 150 -3.16 6.80 25.06
CA SER A 150 -3.98 6.63 26.26
C SER A 150 -3.51 5.44 27.11
N ALA A 151 -3.11 4.34 26.47
CA ALA A 151 -2.55 3.15 27.13
C ALA A 151 -1.24 3.43 27.90
N GLN A 152 -0.48 4.47 27.51
CA GLN A 152 0.76 4.86 28.20
C GLN A 152 0.54 5.57 29.55
N ARG A 153 -0.66 6.09 29.84
CA ARG A 153 -0.87 6.98 31.01
C ARG A 153 -1.35 6.29 32.29
N SER A 154 -1.89 5.06 32.26
CA SER A 154 -2.50 4.46 33.47
C SER A 154 -2.27 2.96 33.73
N ALA A 155 -1.58 2.21 32.86
CA ALA A 155 -1.55 0.74 32.95
C ALA A 155 -0.19 0.09 32.62
N LEU A 156 0.93 0.66 33.09
CA LEU A 156 2.28 0.21 32.73
C LEU A 156 2.62 -1.24 33.17
N ALA A 157 1.86 -1.87 34.07
CA ALA A 157 2.19 -3.20 34.63
C ALA A 157 1.27 -4.36 34.19
N ARG A 158 -0.01 -4.11 33.87
CA ARG A 158 -0.99 -5.19 33.57
C ARG A 158 -1.34 -5.33 32.08
N ALA A 159 -1.10 -4.28 31.28
CA ALA A 159 -1.38 -4.30 29.85
C ALA A 159 -0.30 -5.04 29.03
N GLN A 160 0.87 -5.34 29.62
CA GLN A 160 2.01 -5.94 28.92
C GLN A 160 1.73 -7.38 28.43
N GLU A 161 0.94 -8.17 29.17
CA GLU A 161 0.61 -9.55 28.78
C GLU A 161 -0.45 -9.64 27.67
N LEU A 162 -1.48 -8.79 27.71
CA LEU A 162 -2.63 -8.92 26.81
C LEU A 162 -2.51 -8.11 25.51
N ALA A 163 -1.79 -6.99 25.50
CA ALA A 163 -1.62 -6.16 24.30
C ALA A 163 -0.54 -6.70 23.33
N GLY A 164 0.43 -7.47 23.85
CA GLY A 164 1.47 -8.12 23.04
C GLY A 164 0.91 -9.16 22.06
N LEU A 165 -0.24 -9.78 22.39
CA LEU A 165 -0.84 -10.85 21.59
C LEU A 165 -1.62 -10.36 20.36
N TYR A 166 -2.30 -9.20 20.43
CA TYR A 166 -3.22 -8.77 19.37
C TYR A 166 -2.77 -7.55 18.57
N ILE A 167 -1.99 -6.63 19.16
CA ILE A 167 -1.70 -5.32 18.53
C ILE A 167 -0.28 -5.24 17.98
N ALA A 168 0.72 -5.75 18.70
CA ALA A 168 2.11 -5.81 18.25
C ALA A 168 2.35 -6.51 16.88
N PRO A 169 1.48 -7.42 16.40
CA PRO A 169 1.58 -7.98 15.05
C PRO A 169 1.32 -7.00 13.91
N VAL A 170 0.41 -6.05 14.13
CA VAL A 170 -0.19 -5.25 13.04
C VAL A 170 0.54 -3.90 12.85
N VAL A 171 1.14 -3.36 13.91
CA VAL A 171 1.89 -2.08 13.87
C VAL A 171 2.89 -1.99 12.71
N PRO A 172 3.75 -2.99 12.45
CA PRO A 172 4.72 -2.91 11.37
C PRO A 172 4.06 -2.90 9.98
N GLN A 173 2.90 -3.55 9.84
CA GLN A 173 2.15 -3.57 8.58
C GLN A 173 1.50 -2.22 8.30
N ILE A 174 0.86 -1.61 9.31
CA ILE A 174 0.27 -0.27 9.20
C ILE A 174 1.36 0.77 8.93
N ALA A 175 2.42 0.77 9.73
CA ALA A 175 3.53 1.70 9.56
C ALA A 175 4.21 1.54 8.20
N GLY A 176 4.45 0.31 7.74
CA GLY A 176 4.98 0.04 6.41
C GLY A 176 4.05 0.55 5.31
N ALA A 177 2.75 0.27 5.39
CA ALA A 177 1.77 0.71 4.39
C ALA A 177 1.67 2.24 4.31
N LEU A 178 1.62 2.92 5.46
CA LEU A 178 1.61 4.38 5.52
C LEU A 178 2.90 4.99 4.97
N THR A 179 4.05 4.39 5.27
CA THR A 179 5.34 4.84 4.75
C THR A 179 5.41 4.66 3.24
N PHE A 180 4.84 3.57 2.70
CA PHE A 180 4.71 3.39 1.25
C PHE A 180 3.83 4.47 0.63
N LEU A 181 2.66 4.73 1.23
CA LEU A 181 1.74 5.76 0.73
C LEU A 181 2.36 7.16 0.79
N ALA A 182 3.05 7.49 1.89
CA ALA A 182 3.83 8.73 2.03
C ALA A 182 4.89 8.86 0.93
N GLY A 183 5.61 7.77 0.63
CA GLY A 183 6.58 7.75 -0.47
C GLY A 183 5.95 7.99 -1.84
N ALA A 184 4.79 7.38 -2.10
CA ALA A 184 4.02 7.59 -3.33
C ALA A 184 3.50 9.03 -3.44
N LEU A 185 2.97 9.58 -2.35
CA LEU A 185 2.49 10.97 -2.28
C LEU A 185 3.60 11.97 -2.63
N LEU A 186 4.80 11.80 -2.07
CA LEU A 186 5.94 12.67 -2.39
C LEU A 186 6.39 12.56 -3.84
N LEU A 187 6.31 11.37 -4.45
CA LEU A 187 6.61 11.19 -5.87
C LEU A 187 5.55 11.81 -6.78
N PHE A 188 4.27 11.68 -6.42
CA PHE A 188 3.17 12.28 -7.19
C PHE A 188 3.16 13.81 -7.08
N SER A 189 3.40 14.35 -5.87
CA SER A 189 3.60 15.80 -5.67
C SER A 189 4.82 16.31 -6.47
N GLY A 190 5.89 15.53 -6.56
CA GLY A 190 7.03 15.81 -7.43
C GLY A 190 6.69 15.82 -8.93
N ALA A 191 5.63 15.17 -9.36
CA ALA A 191 5.25 15.09 -10.76
C ALA A 191 4.32 16.23 -11.21
N MET A 192 3.64 16.90 -10.27
CA MET A 192 2.68 17.96 -10.57
C MET A 192 3.36 19.35 -10.58
N PRO A 193 2.94 20.26 -11.48
CA PRO A 193 3.39 21.65 -11.49
C PRO A 193 2.93 22.35 -10.22
N ALA A 194 3.80 23.19 -9.67
CA ALA A 194 3.49 23.96 -8.47
C ALA A 194 2.61 25.18 -8.81
N ILE A 195 1.81 25.64 -7.85
CA ILE A 195 0.88 26.75 -8.04
C ILE A 195 1.68 28.07 -8.09
N ASP A 196 1.58 28.80 -9.20
CA ASP A 196 2.38 30.00 -9.52
C ASP A 196 2.32 31.09 -8.43
N GLU A 197 1.17 31.27 -7.76
CA GLU A 197 1.00 32.28 -6.71
C GLU A 197 1.87 32.02 -5.46
N ARG A 198 2.09 30.75 -5.10
CA ARG A 198 2.92 30.38 -3.94
C ARG A 198 4.41 30.49 -4.24
N LEU A 199 4.79 30.16 -5.48
CA LEU A 199 6.15 30.28 -6.01
C LEU A 199 6.62 31.74 -6.07
N ALA A 200 5.75 32.67 -6.47
CA ALA A 200 6.08 34.10 -6.55
C ALA A 200 6.44 34.71 -5.19
N PHE A 201 5.76 34.26 -4.11
CA PHE A 201 6.10 34.66 -2.74
C PHE A 201 7.42 34.05 -2.27
N LEU A 202 7.69 32.78 -2.62
CA LEU A 202 8.92 32.08 -2.21
C LEU A 202 10.18 32.60 -2.89
N HIS A 203 10.09 32.99 -4.17
CA HIS A 203 11.22 33.54 -4.94
C HIS A 203 11.78 34.84 -4.34
N GLN A 204 11.02 35.54 -3.49
CA GLN A 204 11.50 36.74 -2.79
C GLN A 204 12.45 36.41 -1.63
N PHE A 205 12.38 35.19 -1.08
CA PHE A 205 13.12 34.79 0.12
C PHE A 205 14.09 33.62 -0.10
N LEU A 206 13.82 32.74 -1.07
CA LEU A 206 14.61 31.55 -1.32
C LEU A 206 15.31 31.59 -2.69
N PRO A 207 16.63 31.31 -2.74
CA PRO A 207 17.34 31.12 -4.00
C PRO A 207 16.74 29.95 -4.79
N LEU A 208 16.69 30.08 -6.12
CA LEU A 208 16.23 29.03 -7.04
C LEU A 208 16.90 27.67 -6.78
N ALA A 209 18.19 27.66 -6.43
CA ALA A 209 18.93 26.44 -6.10
C ALA A 209 18.31 25.67 -4.92
N VAL A 210 17.78 26.36 -3.90
CA VAL A 210 17.14 25.72 -2.74
C VAL A 210 15.83 25.07 -3.16
N LEU A 211 15.08 25.70 -4.06
CA LEU A 211 13.81 25.19 -4.58
C LEU A 211 14.03 23.93 -5.43
N GLU A 212 15.04 23.93 -6.31
CA GLU A 212 15.40 22.77 -7.11
C GLU A 212 15.88 21.58 -6.26
N VAL A 213 16.75 21.85 -5.28
CA VAL A 213 17.24 20.83 -4.35
C VAL A 213 16.11 20.26 -3.51
N SER A 214 15.16 21.10 -3.08
CA SER A 214 13.98 20.65 -2.31
C SER A 214 13.06 19.79 -3.17
N HIS A 215 12.88 20.14 -4.44
CA HIS A 215 12.07 19.37 -5.37
C HIS A 215 12.69 17.99 -5.67
N LEU A 216 13.99 17.96 -6.01
CA LEU A 216 14.72 16.70 -6.22
C LEU A 216 14.79 15.88 -4.93
N GLY A 217 15.06 16.55 -3.81
CA GLY A 217 15.11 15.97 -2.47
C GLY A 217 13.79 15.31 -2.08
N GLY A 218 12.66 15.97 -2.32
CA GLY A 218 11.32 15.42 -2.06
C GLY A 218 11.06 14.11 -2.82
N SER A 219 11.39 14.06 -4.12
CA SER A 219 11.23 12.83 -4.91
C SER A 219 12.19 11.70 -4.46
N LEU A 220 13.42 12.04 -4.09
CA LEU A 220 14.40 11.07 -3.56
C LEU A 220 13.99 10.52 -2.19
N VAL A 221 13.49 11.39 -1.32
CA VAL A 221 12.90 11.01 -0.03
C VAL A 221 11.71 10.08 -0.27
N GLY A 222 10.84 10.42 -1.24
CA GLY A 222 9.70 9.60 -1.63
C GLY A 222 10.11 8.18 -2.05
N LEU A 223 11.11 8.07 -2.93
CA LEU A 223 11.69 6.77 -3.33
C LEU A 223 12.30 6.02 -2.13
N GLY A 224 13.03 6.71 -1.26
CA GLY A 224 13.60 6.11 -0.05
C GLY A 224 12.53 5.51 0.87
N LEU A 225 11.42 6.24 1.07
CA LEU A 225 10.27 5.76 1.85
C LEU A 225 9.58 4.55 1.20
N LEU A 226 9.40 4.55 -0.13
CA LEU A 226 8.89 3.39 -0.87
C LEU A 226 9.75 2.14 -0.64
N VAL A 227 11.08 2.29 -0.73
CA VAL A 227 12.02 1.18 -0.56
C VAL A 227 12.04 0.68 0.88
N LEU A 228 12.02 1.59 1.87
CA LEU A 228 12.08 1.24 3.29
C LEU A 228 10.76 0.70 3.85
N SER A 229 9.62 1.02 3.22
CA SER A 229 8.30 0.53 3.62
C SER A 229 8.31 -0.98 3.87
N ARG A 230 8.93 -1.76 2.98
CA ARG A 230 9.07 -3.22 3.09
C ARG A 230 9.91 -3.64 4.29
N ALA A 231 10.99 -2.93 4.58
CA ALA A 231 11.85 -3.24 5.72
C ALA A 231 11.11 -2.94 7.05
N LEU A 232 10.21 -1.95 7.07
CA LEU A 232 9.28 -1.72 8.18
C LEU A 232 8.28 -2.88 8.34
N PHE A 233 7.70 -3.40 7.25
CA PHE A 233 6.85 -4.61 7.30
C PHE A 233 7.57 -5.79 7.96
N ARG A 234 8.90 -5.86 7.86
CA ARG A 234 9.74 -6.91 8.45
C ARG A 234 10.36 -6.55 9.81
N ARG A 235 9.91 -5.46 10.44
CA ARG A 235 10.32 -5.01 11.78
C ARG A 235 11.81 -4.63 11.90
N VAL A 236 12.42 -4.20 10.81
CA VAL A 236 13.85 -3.85 10.77
C VAL A 236 14.10 -2.54 11.51
N GLN A 237 14.96 -2.57 12.53
CA GLN A 237 15.23 -1.40 13.39
C GLN A 237 15.91 -0.25 12.63
N ALA A 238 16.86 -0.56 11.74
CA ALA A 238 17.53 0.46 10.95
C ALA A 238 16.57 1.18 9.99
N ALA A 239 15.59 0.45 9.44
CA ALA A 239 14.58 1.04 8.55
C ALA A 239 13.70 2.04 9.29
N TYR A 240 13.31 1.76 10.54
CA TYR A 240 12.59 2.71 11.39
C TYR A 240 13.31 4.05 11.51
N HIS A 241 14.59 4.05 11.89
CA HIS A 241 15.34 5.28 12.09
C HIS A 241 15.50 6.08 10.79
N ILE A 242 15.81 5.40 9.68
CA ILE A 242 15.97 6.07 8.40
C ILE A 242 14.62 6.63 7.92
N SER A 243 13.52 5.88 8.07
CA SER A 243 12.18 6.37 7.71
C SER A 243 11.77 7.59 8.53
N VAL A 244 12.09 7.65 9.82
CA VAL A 244 11.85 8.84 10.66
C VAL A 244 12.60 10.05 10.12
N TRP A 245 13.90 9.91 9.83
CA TRP A 245 14.70 10.99 9.26
C TRP A 245 14.22 11.42 7.88
N LEU A 246 13.84 10.46 7.03
CA LEU A 246 13.29 10.74 5.70
C LEU A 246 11.93 11.44 5.78
N LEU A 247 11.05 11.07 6.71
CA LEU A 247 9.77 11.76 6.89
C LEU A 247 9.96 13.20 7.36
N LEU A 248 10.88 13.44 8.30
CA LEU A 248 11.25 14.80 8.72
C LEU A 248 11.84 15.61 7.56
N ALA A 249 12.76 15.01 6.79
CA ALA A 249 13.33 15.64 5.61
C ALA A 249 12.27 15.92 4.53
N GLY A 250 11.32 15.01 4.34
CA GLY A 250 10.20 15.16 3.40
C GLY A 250 9.27 16.30 3.80
N MET A 251 8.88 16.37 5.07
CA MET A 251 8.10 17.51 5.61
C MET A 251 8.82 18.84 5.37
N PHE A 252 10.13 18.90 5.62
CA PHE A 252 10.92 20.11 5.40
C PHE A 252 11.04 20.45 3.91
N ALA A 253 11.28 19.45 3.05
CA ALA A 253 11.36 19.64 1.60
C ALA A 253 10.02 20.12 0.99
N SER A 254 8.89 19.60 1.46
CA SER A 254 7.55 20.06 1.04
C SER A 254 7.30 21.52 1.40
N LEU A 255 7.71 21.94 2.59
CA LEU A 255 7.60 23.35 3.00
C LEU A 255 8.49 24.27 2.15
N LEU A 256 9.70 23.82 1.79
CA LEU A 256 10.65 24.60 0.99
C LEU A 256 10.33 24.65 -0.51
N LYS A 257 9.62 23.66 -1.05
CA LYS A 257 9.31 23.56 -2.49
C LYS A 257 8.22 24.55 -2.94
N GLY A 258 7.22 24.81 -2.10
CA GLY A 258 6.05 25.61 -2.49
C GLY A 258 5.15 26.05 -1.35
N LEU A 259 5.63 25.98 -0.08
CA LEU A 259 4.78 26.04 1.11
C LEU A 259 3.64 25.03 1.02
N ASP A 260 3.95 23.82 0.58
CA ASP A 260 2.95 22.78 0.43
C ASP A 260 2.71 22.14 1.82
N PHE A 261 1.92 22.85 2.62
CA PHE A 261 1.52 22.43 3.97
C PHE A 261 0.70 21.13 3.94
N GLU A 262 0.06 20.83 2.81
CA GLU A 262 -0.77 19.65 2.61
C GLU A 262 0.05 18.37 2.78
N GLU A 263 1.19 18.24 2.10
CA GLU A 263 2.10 17.10 2.23
C GLU A 263 2.69 17.03 3.64
N ALA A 264 3.11 18.16 4.21
CA ALA A 264 3.66 18.16 5.57
C ALA A 264 2.63 17.67 6.61
N ILE A 265 1.37 18.11 6.50
CA ILE A 265 0.26 17.66 7.34
C ILE A 265 -0.04 16.18 7.12
N LEU A 266 0.06 15.67 5.88
CA LEU A 266 -0.15 14.25 5.58
C LEU A 266 1.01 13.35 6.07
N LEU A 267 2.24 13.84 6.07
CA LEU A 267 3.41 13.11 6.57
C LEU A 267 3.48 13.06 8.11
N ALA A 268 3.01 14.10 8.80
CA ALA A 268 2.99 14.19 10.26
C ALA A 268 2.32 13.00 10.98
N PRO A 269 1.12 12.51 10.60
CA PRO A 269 0.50 11.35 11.23
C PRO A 269 1.29 10.06 10.96
N VAL A 270 1.92 9.92 9.78
CA VAL A 270 2.77 8.76 9.46
C VAL A 270 3.99 8.72 10.40
N LEU A 271 4.62 9.87 10.61
CA LEU A 271 5.70 10.03 11.58
C LEU A 271 5.21 9.70 13.00
N GLY A 272 4.04 10.19 13.40
CA GLY A 272 3.41 9.88 14.68
C GLY A 272 3.24 8.38 14.89
N VAL A 273 2.65 7.66 13.93
CA VAL A 273 2.45 6.20 13.98
C VAL A 273 3.78 5.46 14.15
N LEU A 274 4.82 5.86 13.39
CA LEU A 274 6.15 5.28 13.54
C LEU A 274 6.72 5.51 14.95
N MET A 275 6.64 6.74 15.46
CA MET A 275 7.16 7.10 16.79
C MET A 275 6.45 6.32 17.92
N LEU A 276 5.13 6.16 17.84
CA LEU A 276 4.36 5.36 18.78
C LEU A 276 4.72 3.87 18.67
N GLY A 277 4.90 3.38 17.44
CA GLY A 277 5.26 1.99 17.13
C GLY A 277 6.72 1.60 17.35
N ARG A 278 7.58 2.47 17.91
CA ARG A 278 9.04 2.27 17.99
C ARG A 278 9.47 0.92 18.56
N ARG A 279 8.73 0.37 19.52
CA ARG A 279 9.04 -0.91 20.19
C ARG A 279 8.78 -2.13 19.29
N ALA A 280 7.99 -1.98 18.23
CA ALA A 280 7.68 -3.07 17.31
C ALA A 280 8.84 -3.38 16.34
N PHE A 281 9.83 -2.49 16.22
CA PHE A 281 10.99 -2.58 15.31
C PHE A 281 12.26 -2.97 16.06
N TYR A 282 12.37 -4.24 16.44
CA TYR A 282 13.48 -4.75 17.24
C TYR A 282 14.50 -5.58 16.44
N ARG A 283 14.24 -5.88 15.16
CA ARG A 283 15.08 -6.82 14.40
C ARG A 283 16.35 -6.09 13.89
N PRO A 284 17.56 -6.49 14.31
CA PRO A 284 18.82 -5.80 13.96
C PRO A 284 19.35 -6.16 12.56
N THR A 285 18.55 -6.82 11.72
CA THR A 285 18.97 -7.27 10.39
C THR A 285 19.27 -6.11 9.45
N ALA A 286 20.29 -6.24 8.61
CA ALA A 286 20.61 -5.25 7.59
C ALA A 286 19.45 -5.09 6.58
N ILE A 287 19.12 -3.84 6.25
CA ILE A 287 17.98 -3.42 5.41
C ILE A 287 17.97 -4.13 4.06
N LEU A 288 19.16 -4.35 3.51
CA LEU A 288 19.36 -4.96 2.19
C LEU A 288 19.48 -6.48 2.24
N ALA A 289 19.51 -7.11 3.41
CA ALA A 289 19.90 -8.52 3.53
C ALA A 289 18.91 -9.51 2.90
N GLU A 290 17.68 -9.08 2.57
CA GLU A 290 16.59 -9.95 2.13
C GLU A 290 16.03 -9.56 0.74
N ARG A 291 16.00 -10.53 -0.18
CA ARG A 291 15.54 -10.37 -1.57
C ARG A 291 14.12 -9.82 -1.66
N PHE A 292 13.87 -8.81 -2.49
CA PHE A 292 12.52 -8.35 -2.80
C PHE A 292 11.66 -9.46 -3.39
N THR A 293 10.43 -9.59 -2.89
CA THR A 293 9.43 -10.42 -3.56
C THR A 293 9.01 -9.70 -4.85
N PRO A 294 8.67 -10.44 -5.92
CA PRO A 294 8.24 -9.84 -7.18
C PRO A 294 7.12 -8.81 -7.01
N VAL A 295 6.18 -9.08 -6.08
CA VAL A 295 5.08 -8.17 -5.74
C VAL A 295 5.59 -6.78 -5.36
N TRP A 296 6.59 -6.69 -4.47
CA TRP A 296 7.13 -5.39 -4.04
C TRP A 296 7.87 -4.65 -5.16
N VAL A 297 8.58 -5.38 -6.03
CA VAL A 297 9.24 -4.78 -7.20
C VAL A 297 8.20 -4.18 -8.14
N VAL A 298 7.14 -4.94 -8.44
CA VAL A 298 6.03 -4.48 -9.28
C VAL A 298 5.31 -3.29 -8.65
N SER A 299 5.06 -3.30 -7.34
CA SER A 299 4.43 -2.16 -6.66
C SER A 299 5.27 -0.87 -6.73
N ILE A 300 6.59 -0.96 -6.47
CA ILE A 300 7.49 0.19 -6.56
C ILE A 300 7.58 0.68 -8.02
N ALA A 301 7.77 -0.23 -8.97
CA ALA A 301 7.81 0.09 -10.39
C ALA A 301 6.49 0.74 -10.85
N GLY A 302 5.34 0.23 -10.41
CA GLY A 302 4.03 0.78 -10.71
C GLY A 302 3.86 2.21 -10.21
N VAL A 303 4.30 2.52 -8.98
CA VAL A 303 4.27 3.90 -8.46
C VAL A 303 5.20 4.81 -9.25
N ILE A 304 6.41 4.36 -9.59
CA ILE A 304 7.34 5.15 -10.42
C ILE A 304 6.76 5.43 -11.81
N VAL A 305 6.24 4.40 -12.48
CA VAL A 305 5.61 4.54 -13.81
C VAL A 305 4.42 5.49 -13.74
N MET A 306 3.58 5.36 -12.70
CA MET A 306 2.44 6.26 -12.49
C MET A 306 2.87 7.70 -12.24
N ALA A 307 3.91 7.93 -11.43
CA ALA A 307 4.44 9.27 -11.18
C ALA A 307 4.99 9.91 -12.47
N VAL A 308 5.76 9.15 -13.25
CA VAL A 308 6.30 9.60 -14.54
C VAL A 308 5.16 9.91 -15.52
N TRP A 309 4.15 9.03 -15.59
CA TRP A 309 2.97 9.22 -16.43
C TRP A 309 2.20 10.49 -16.04
N ILE A 310 1.91 10.67 -14.74
CA ILE A 310 1.26 11.89 -14.21
C ILE A 310 2.07 13.12 -14.62
N GLY A 311 3.40 13.06 -14.48
CA GLY A 311 4.28 14.16 -14.83
C GLY A 311 4.21 14.54 -16.31
N ILE A 312 4.33 13.55 -17.21
CA ILE A 312 4.23 13.76 -18.66
C ILE A 312 2.87 14.33 -19.04
N VAL A 313 1.79 13.79 -18.50
CA VAL A 313 0.41 14.24 -18.78
C VAL A 313 0.18 15.65 -18.27
N SER A 314 0.71 15.97 -17.08
CA SER A 314 0.54 17.29 -16.48
C SER A 314 1.29 18.38 -17.25
N HIS A 315 2.47 18.07 -17.78
CA HIS A 315 3.30 19.00 -18.57
C HIS A 315 3.05 18.94 -20.08
N ARG A 316 2.00 18.25 -20.55
CA ARG A 316 1.74 18.01 -21.99
C ARG A 316 1.51 19.27 -22.83
N HIS A 317 1.14 20.39 -22.21
CA HIS A 317 0.83 21.65 -22.89
C HIS A 317 2.00 22.65 -22.88
N VAL A 318 3.12 22.30 -22.25
CA VAL A 318 4.31 23.15 -22.22
C VAL A 318 5.14 22.83 -23.48
N GLY A 319 5.49 23.87 -24.26
CA GLY A 319 6.37 23.70 -25.41
C GLY A 319 7.73 23.18 -24.96
N TYR A 320 8.07 21.95 -25.35
CA TYR A 320 9.43 21.43 -25.20
C TYR A 320 10.34 22.22 -26.15
N SER A 321 11.29 23.00 -25.63
CA SER A 321 12.25 23.72 -26.47
C SER A 321 13.47 22.86 -26.79
N ASP A 322 13.98 22.95 -28.01
CA ASP A 322 15.15 22.21 -28.53
C ASP A 322 16.52 22.71 -28.00
N GLU A 323 16.57 23.22 -26.76
CA GLU A 323 17.83 23.62 -26.14
C GLU A 323 18.59 22.43 -25.53
N LEU A 324 19.91 22.56 -25.39
CA LEU A 324 20.71 21.56 -24.67
C LEU A 324 20.16 21.41 -23.24
N TRP A 325 19.96 20.16 -22.82
CA TRP A 325 19.34 19.77 -21.55
C TRP A 325 19.90 20.44 -20.27
N TRP A 326 21.12 20.99 -20.30
CA TRP A 326 21.73 21.73 -19.19
C TRP A 326 21.44 23.25 -19.19
N THR A 327 21.16 23.88 -20.33
CA THR A 327 20.81 25.32 -20.41
C THR A 327 19.30 25.55 -20.25
N PHE A 328 18.49 24.60 -20.71
CA PHE A 328 17.04 24.50 -20.44
C PHE A 328 16.70 24.27 -18.95
N ALA A 329 17.71 23.96 -18.12
CA ALA A 329 17.54 23.54 -16.73
C ALA A 329 17.22 24.67 -15.75
N LEU A 330 17.44 25.94 -16.12
CA LEU A 330 17.37 27.08 -15.20
C LEU A 330 15.96 27.71 -15.06
N TYR A 331 15.07 27.48 -16.04
CA TYR A 331 13.74 28.11 -16.06
C TYR A 331 12.66 27.13 -16.52
N GLY A 332 11.73 26.77 -15.63
CA GLY A 332 10.54 25.95 -15.93
C GLY A 332 10.39 24.70 -15.06
N ASP A 333 9.15 24.26 -14.87
CA ASP A 333 8.82 23.09 -14.03
C ASP A 333 9.00 21.75 -14.75
N ALA A 334 8.76 21.69 -16.07
CA ALA A 334 8.95 20.47 -16.86
C ALA A 334 10.39 19.90 -16.83
N PRO A 335 11.47 20.70 -17.00
CA PRO A 335 12.85 20.20 -16.84
C PRO A 335 13.15 19.67 -15.43
N ARG A 336 12.57 20.26 -14.38
CA ARG A 336 12.76 19.81 -12.97
C ARG A 336 12.11 18.46 -12.74
N MET A 337 10.88 18.29 -13.21
CA MET A 337 10.13 17.02 -13.17
C MET A 337 10.87 15.90 -13.89
N LEU A 338 11.47 16.19 -15.07
CA LEU A 338 12.24 15.20 -15.84
C LEU A 338 13.51 14.76 -15.09
N ARG A 339 14.25 15.69 -14.47
CA ARG A 339 15.43 15.37 -13.65
C ARG A 339 15.07 14.49 -12.46
N ALA A 340 14.00 14.84 -11.73
CA ALA A 340 13.53 14.06 -10.59
C ALA A 340 13.09 12.66 -11.02
N SER A 341 12.33 12.56 -12.11
CA SER A 341 11.88 11.29 -12.70
C SER A 341 13.07 10.43 -13.13
N LEU A 342 14.06 11.00 -13.81
CA LEU A 342 15.26 10.28 -14.23
C LEU A 342 16.04 9.76 -13.03
N ALA A 343 16.27 10.60 -12.00
CA ALA A 343 16.96 10.18 -10.78
C ALA A 343 16.23 9.03 -10.09
N VAL A 344 14.90 9.11 -9.99
CA VAL A 344 14.07 8.06 -9.40
C VAL A 344 14.13 6.77 -10.21
N ILE A 345 14.04 6.85 -11.54
CA ILE A 345 14.13 5.68 -12.44
C ILE A 345 15.52 5.04 -12.32
N VAL A 346 16.59 5.82 -12.39
CA VAL A 346 17.97 5.31 -12.34
C VAL A 346 18.24 4.67 -10.98
N LEU A 347 17.91 5.32 -9.88
CA LEU A 347 18.14 4.78 -8.54
C LEU A 347 17.24 3.58 -8.25
N GLY A 348 15.96 3.64 -8.64
CA GLY A 348 15.01 2.55 -8.49
C GLY A 348 15.42 1.32 -9.29
N SER A 349 15.77 1.48 -10.57
CA SER A 349 16.23 0.39 -11.44
C SER A 349 17.57 -0.19 -10.98
N SER A 350 18.53 0.67 -10.60
CA SER A 350 19.82 0.23 -10.05
C SER A 350 19.61 -0.58 -8.77
N TYR A 351 18.72 -0.14 -7.88
CA TYR A 351 18.40 -0.87 -6.66
C TYR A 351 17.76 -2.24 -6.95
N VAL A 352 16.80 -2.31 -7.87
CA VAL A 352 16.17 -3.58 -8.30
C VAL A 352 17.21 -4.51 -8.90
N LEU A 353 18.06 -4.03 -9.80
CA LEU A 353 19.11 -4.81 -10.45
C LEU A 353 20.12 -5.35 -9.44
N LEU A 354 20.62 -4.49 -8.55
CA LEU A 354 21.53 -4.89 -7.47
C LEU A 354 20.90 -5.91 -6.53
N ASN A 355 19.58 -5.88 -6.35
CA ASN A 355 18.87 -6.88 -5.57
C ASN A 355 18.66 -8.21 -6.33
N MET A 356 18.47 -8.19 -7.65
CA MET A 356 18.36 -9.39 -8.49
C MET A 356 19.69 -10.12 -8.65
N LEU A 357 20.80 -9.37 -8.73
CA LEU A 357 22.16 -9.93 -8.87
C LEU A 357 22.74 -10.49 -7.56
N ARG A 358 21.97 -10.49 -6.45
CA ARG A 358 22.46 -10.98 -5.15
C ARG A 358 22.62 -12.51 -5.14
N PRO A 359 23.79 -13.02 -4.70
CA PRO A 359 24.02 -14.45 -4.51
C PRO A 359 22.95 -15.10 -3.65
N ALA A 360 22.55 -16.32 -4.00
CA ALA A 360 21.66 -17.11 -3.15
C ALA A 360 22.39 -17.47 -1.86
N ARG A 361 21.72 -17.34 -0.71
CA ARG A 361 22.29 -17.82 0.55
C ARG A 361 22.46 -19.34 0.47
N PRO A 362 23.60 -19.89 0.90
CA PRO A 362 23.76 -21.34 1.00
C PRO A 362 22.63 -21.91 1.86
N GLN A 363 22.02 -23.01 1.40
CA GLN A 363 21.08 -23.72 2.25
C GLN A 363 21.84 -24.32 3.43
N PRO A 364 21.37 -24.13 4.67
CA PRO A 364 22.04 -24.72 5.84
C PRO A 364 22.12 -26.24 5.66
N ALA A 365 23.26 -26.83 6.02
CA ALA A 365 23.42 -28.28 6.02
C ALA A 365 22.53 -28.91 7.11
N VAL A 366 22.29 -30.21 6.98
CA VAL A 366 21.68 -31.01 8.05
C VAL A 366 22.65 -31.06 9.24
N ALA A 367 22.11 -31.18 10.46
CA ALA A 367 22.91 -31.06 11.67
C ALA A 367 24.04 -32.08 11.73
N GLY A 368 25.27 -31.57 11.90
CA GLY A 368 26.47 -32.39 12.05
C GLY A 368 26.56 -33.04 13.44
N PRO A 369 27.53 -33.96 13.64
CA PRO A 369 27.70 -34.67 14.91
C PRO A 369 27.97 -33.73 16.10
N GLU A 370 28.68 -32.62 15.90
CA GLU A 370 28.92 -31.62 16.96
C GLU A 370 27.63 -30.88 17.36
N GLU A 371 26.80 -30.50 16.38
CA GLU A 371 25.52 -29.85 16.62
C GLU A 371 24.54 -30.78 17.33
N LEU A 372 24.52 -32.06 16.95
CA LEU A 372 23.72 -33.09 17.62
C LEU A 372 24.18 -33.31 19.08
N ALA A 373 25.49 -33.27 19.34
CA ALA A 373 26.03 -33.35 20.70
C ALA A 373 25.61 -32.14 21.54
N ARG A 374 25.65 -30.94 20.96
CA ARG A 374 25.18 -29.71 21.62
C ARG A 374 23.68 -29.76 21.91
N ALA A 375 22.87 -30.19 20.95
CA ALA A 375 21.42 -30.37 21.14
C ALA A 375 21.13 -31.39 22.23
N ARG A 376 21.87 -32.51 22.30
CA ARG A 376 21.74 -33.52 23.36
C ARG A 376 21.93 -32.92 24.76
N ALA A 377 22.93 -32.05 24.93
CA ALA A 377 23.17 -31.39 26.22
C ALA A 377 22.00 -30.49 26.64
N LEU A 378 21.38 -29.79 25.68
CA LEU A 378 20.20 -28.94 25.94
C LEU A 378 18.94 -29.76 26.20
N ILE A 379 18.74 -30.87 25.48
CA ILE A 379 17.59 -31.78 25.65
C ILE A 379 17.60 -32.41 27.05
N ALA A 380 18.78 -32.71 27.60
CA ALA A 380 18.92 -33.31 28.93
C ALA A 380 18.33 -32.43 30.05
N GLY A 381 18.25 -31.12 29.84
CA GLY A 381 17.65 -30.16 30.78
C GLY A 381 16.23 -29.70 30.39
N ALA A 382 15.62 -30.27 29.35
CA ALA A 382 14.35 -29.82 28.81
C ALA A 382 13.20 -30.81 29.11
N ASP A 383 12.03 -30.30 29.51
CA ASP A 383 10.84 -31.12 29.79
C ASP A 383 10.10 -31.59 28.52
N ALA A 384 10.53 -31.15 27.34
CA ALA A 384 9.87 -31.46 26.07
C ALA A 384 10.44 -32.73 25.40
N THR A 385 9.72 -33.84 25.52
CA THR A 385 10.12 -35.14 24.94
C THR A 385 10.30 -35.11 23.41
N LEU A 386 9.53 -34.27 22.71
CA LEU A 386 9.65 -34.05 21.26
C LEU A 386 11.04 -33.57 20.83
N ALA A 387 11.81 -32.93 21.71
CA ALA A 387 13.14 -32.45 21.40
C ALA A 387 14.12 -33.60 21.07
N ASN A 388 13.85 -34.83 21.53
CA ASN A 388 14.63 -36.02 21.16
C ASN A 388 14.56 -36.32 19.66
N ALA A 389 13.52 -35.88 18.94
CA ALA A 389 13.43 -36.02 17.49
C ALA A 389 14.48 -35.19 16.73
N ALA A 390 15.22 -34.29 17.40
CA ALA A 390 16.40 -33.65 16.83
C ALA A 390 17.56 -34.64 16.62
N LEU A 391 17.64 -35.69 17.46
CA LEU A 391 18.75 -36.65 17.47
C LEU A 391 18.68 -37.68 16.34
N THR A 392 17.63 -37.69 15.53
CA THR A 392 17.52 -38.55 14.34
C THR A 392 18.44 -38.10 13.20
N GLY A 393 19.01 -36.89 13.27
CA GLY A 393 20.02 -36.42 12.32
C GLY A 393 19.49 -36.09 10.92
N ASP A 394 18.18 -36.07 10.72
CA ASP A 394 17.48 -35.69 9.49
C ASP A 394 16.99 -34.23 9.52
N LYS A 395 17.28 -33.48 10.60
CA LYS A 395 16.79 -32.11 10.82
C LYS A 395 17.95 -31.13 10.88
N ARG A 396 17.64 -29.88 10.53
CA ARG A 396 18.54 -28.74 10.72
C ARG A 396 18.30 -28.15 12.10
N LEU A 397 19.35 -27.66 12.74
CA LEU A 397 19.29 -27.07 14.07
C LEU A 397 19.72 -25.61 14.01
N LEU A 398 18.90 -24.72 14.56
CA LEU A 398 19.22 -23.32 14.73
C LEU A 398 19.35 -23.02 16.22
N PHE A 399 20.56 -22.72 16.68
CA PHE A 399 20.84 -22.39 18.08
C PHE A 399 20.61 -20.90 18.36
N SER A 400 20.24 -20.57 19.59
CA SER A 400 20.25 -19.20 20.10
C SER A 400 21.68 -18.65 20.17
N ASP A 401 21.84 -17.33 20.11
CA ASP A 401 23.14 -16.67 20.28
C ASP A 401 23.75 -16.96 21.67
N ALA A 402 22.89 -17.06 22.70
CA ALA A 402 23.27 -17.46 24.05
C ALA A 402 23.61 -18.96 24.17
N GLY A 403 23.21 -19.77 23.19
CA GLY A 403 23.53 -21.19 23.10
C GLY A 403 22.77 -22.11 24.05
N ASP A 404 21.75 -21.59 24.70
CA ASP A 404 20.89 -22.23 25.70
C ASP A 404 19.57 -22.80 25.12
N ALA A 405 19.28 -22.52 23.85
CA ALA A 405 18.08 -22.98 23.17
C ALA A 405 18.39 -23.34 21.71
N PHE A 406 17.54 -24.19 21.12
CA PHE A 406 17.58 -24.48 19.70
C PHE A 406 16.19 -24.71 19.11
N VAL A 407 16.07 -24.50 17.80
CA VAL A 407 14.89 -24.86 16.99
C VAL A 407 15.31 -25.93 15.98
N MET A 408 14.59 -27.05 15.94
CA MET A 408 14.73 -28.06 14.89
C MET A 408 13.74 -27.78 13.75
N TYR A 409 14.19 -27.83 12.50
CA TYR A 409 13.34 -27.62 11.33
C TYR A 409 13.83 -28.43 10.13
N GLN A 410 12.95 -28.57 9.13
CA GLN A 410 13.27 -29.14 7.83
C GLN A 410 12.61 -28.28 6.75
N ILE A 411 13.24 -28.20 5.58
CA ILE A 411 12.73 -27.44 4.43
C ILE A 411 11.94 -28.40 3.55
N ALA A 412 10.68 -28.06 3.29
CA ALA A 412 9.81 -28.77 2.36
C ALA A 412 9.39 -27.79 1.23
N GLY A 413 9.92 -28.01 0.03
CA GLY A 413 9.71 -27.12 -1.11
C GLY A 413 10.38 -25.76 -0.90
N HIS A 414 9.56 -24.70 -0.72
CA HIS A 414 10.02 -23.32 -0.53
C HIS A 414 9.87 -22.81 0.92
N SER A 415 9.53 -23.69 1.86
CA SER A 415 9.15 -23.35 3.25
C SER A 415 9.85 -24.23 4.27
#